data_AF-A0A1I3Z4U7-F1
#
_entry.id   AF-A0A1I3Z4U7-F1
#
_cell.length_a   1.000
_cell.length_b   1.000
_cell.length_c   1.000
_cell.angle_alpha   90.00
_cell.angle_beta   90.00
_cell.angle_gamma   90.00
#
_symmetry.space_group_name_H-M   'P 1'
#
loop_
_entity.id
_entity.type
_entity.pdbx_description
1 polymer ?
#
loop_
_entity_poly.entity_id
_entity_poly.type
_entity_poly.pdbx_seq_one_letter_code
_entity_poly.pdbx_strand_id
1 'polypeptide(L)' 'MGQIKKSYSLEFKHHVVEKFEQGATYNEIKETYELDLRMFRRWVRKYRDNGLKGLEDRRGTPRKTDNTFEKLPKRENTKT' A
#
# COMPACT_ATOMS: atom_id res chain seq x y z
N MET A 1 19.29 -13.88 -1.77
CA MET A 1 17.92 -13.86 -1.24
C MET A 1 17.15 -12.72 -1.90
N GLY A 2 16.34 -13.01 -2.93
CA GLY A 2 15.56 -11.99 -3.63
C GLY A 2 14.40 -11.52 -2.76
N GLN A 3 14.37 -10.25 -2.38
CA GLN A 3 13.25 -9.69 -1.63
C GLN A 3 12.03 -9.62 -2.57
N ILE A 4 10.97 -10.37 -2.26
CA ILE A 4 9.68 -10.27 -2.95
C ILE A 4 9.16 -8.85 -2.69
N LYS A 5 9.10 -8.02 -3.74
CA LYS A 5 8.58 -6.66 -3.65
C LYS A 5 7.07 -6.73 -3.41
N LYS A 6 6.61 -6.37 -2.21
CA LYS A 6 5.19 -6.16 -1.93
C LYS A 6 4.64 -5.14 -2.93
N SER A 7 3.68 -5.58 -3.74
CA SER A 7 2.98 -4.73 -4.70
C SER A 7 1.59 -4.45 -4.17
N TYR A 8 1.20 -3.17 -4.15
CA TYR A 8 -0.10 -2.72 -3.66
C TYR A 8 -0.90 -2.17 -4.84
N SER A 9 -2.17 -2.55 -4.93
CA SER A 9 -3.10 -2.03 -5.94
C SER A 9 -3.33 -0.53 -5.75
N LEU A 10 -3.72 0.16 -6.82
CA LEU A 10 -4.03 1.60 -6.78
C LEU A 10 -5.15 1.89 -5.76
N GLU A 11 -6.23 1.12 -5.84
CA GLU A 11 -7.38 1.17 -4.93
C GLU A 11 -6.95 1.06 -3.47
N PHE A 12 -6.08 0.09 -3.14
CA PHE A 12 -5.60 -0.10 -1.78
C PHE A 12 -4.80 1.11 -1.29
N LYS A 13 -3.88 1.62 -2.11
CA LYS A 13 -3.10 2.82 -1.76
C LYS A 13 -4.02 4.02 -1.55
N HIS A 14 -5.04 4.17 -2.39
CA HIS A 14 -6.00 5.26 -2.27
C HIS A 14 -6.79 5.16 -0.96
N HIS A 15 -7.35 3.99 -0.66
CA HIS A 15 -8.10 3.76 0.57
C HIS A 15 -7.29 4.10 1.83
N VAL A 16 -6.03 3.68 1.86
CA VAL A 16 -5.12 3.97 2.99
C VAL A 16 -4.87 5.47 3.15
N VAL A 17 -4.65 6.20 2.05
CA VAL A 17 -4.41 7.65 2.08
C VAL A 17 -5.70 8.40 2.41
N GLU A 18 -6.83 7.99 1.86
CA GLU A 18 -8.14 8.59 2.15
C GLU A 18 -8.48 8.47 3.64
N LYS A 19 -8.26 7.29 4.23
CA LYS A 19 -8.47 7.07 5.67
C LYS A 19 -7.58 7.97 6.53
N PHE A 20 -6.35 8.24 6.09
CA PHE A 20 -5.46 9.20 6.74
C PHE A 20 -5.99 10.63 6.65
N GLU A 21 -6.44 11.06 5.46
CA GLU A 21 -7.02 12.40 5.25
C GLU A 21 -8.33 12.60 6.03
N GLN A 22 -9.08 11.53 6.30
CA GLN A 22 -10.25 11.54 7.19
C GLN A 22 -9.90 11.71 8.68
N GLY A 23 -8.61 11.70 9.04
CA GLY A 23 -8.14 11.93 10.41
C GLY A 23 -7.61 10.68 11.12
N ALA A 24 -7.48 9.54 10.44
CA ALA A 24 -6.84 8.38 11.04
C ALA A 24 -5.35 8.64 11.27
N THR A 25 -4.81 8.10 12.36
CA THR A 25 -3.38 8.22 12.66
C THR A 25 -2.56 7.19 11.89
N TYR A 26 -1.29 7.50 11.67
CA TYR A 26 -0.36 6.54 11.06
C TYR A 26 -0.25 5.23 11.86
N ASN A 27 -0.35 5.28 13.20
CA ASN A 27 -0.29 4.08 14.02
C ASN A 27 -1.45 3.13 13.72
N GLU A 28 -2.67 3.64 13.64
CA GLU A 28 -3.85 2.82 13.28
C GLU A 28 -3.70 2.19 11.88
N ILE A 29 -3.20 2.96 10.92
CA ILE A 29 -2.94 2.47 9.56
C ILE A 29 -1.84 1.40 9.58
N LYS A 30 -0.77 1.61 10.35
CA LYS A 30 0.33 0.64 10.49
C LYS A 30 -0.15 -0.64 11.14
N GLU A 31 -0.96 -0.58 12.20
CA GLU A 31 -1.49 -1.76 12.86
C GLU A 31 -2.51 -2.50 12.00
N THR A 32 -3.32 -1.78 11.22
CA THR A 32 -4.34 -2.39 10.36
C THR A 32 -3.74 -3.03 9.11
N TYR A 33 -2.75 -2.39 8.49
CA TYR A 33 -2.25 -2.73 7.16
C TYR A 33 -0.76 -3.14 7.13
N GLU A 34 -0.07 -3.10 8.27
CA GLU A 34 1.35 -3.44 8.43
C GLU A 34 2.25 -2.74 7.39
N LEU A 35 2.00 -1.45 7.20
CA LEU A 35 2.70 -0.63 6.21
C LEU A 35 3.98 -0.02 6.77
N ASP A 36 4.99 0.08 5.90
CA ASP A 36 6.21 0.83 6.20
C ASP A 36 5.96 2.33 6.10
N LEU A 37 6.44 3.08 7.10
CA LEU A 37 6.26 4.53 7.20
C LEU A 37 6.78 5.27 5.97
N ARG A 38 7.88 4.81 5.38
CA ARG A 38 8.49 5.45 4.21
C ARG A 38 7.63 5.25 2.97
N MET A 39 7.04 4.06 2.80
CA MET A 39 6.09 3.80 1.72
C MET A 39 4.84 4.66 1.86
N PHE A 40 4.25 4.65 3.06
CA PHE A 40 3.05 5.43 3.36
C PHE A 40 3.26 6.93 3.10
N ARG A 41 4.32 7.53 3.65
CA ARG A 41 4.67 8.94 3.42
C ARG A 41 4.83 9.27 1.94
N ARG A 42 5.41 8.36 1.16
CA ARG A 42 5.55 8.53 -0.28
C ARG A 42 4.20 8.54 -0.98
N TRP A 43 3.26 7.68 -0.59
CA TRP A 43 1.91 7.67 -1.13
C TRP A 43 1.16 8.95 -0.80
N VAL A 44 1.14 9.37 0.47
CA VAL A 44 0.50 10.62 0.90
C VAL A 44 1.04 11.82 0.12
N ARG A 45 2.37 11.95 0.01
CA ARG A 45 2.98 13.04 -0.77
C ARG A 45 2.53 13.02 -2.23
N LYS A 46 2.62 11.86 -2.89
CA LYS A 46 2.23 11.75 -4.30
C LYS A 46 0.75 12.01 -4.54
N TYR A 47 -0.09 11.58 -3.59
CA TYR A 47 -1.53 11.83 -3.61
C TYR A 47 -1.83 13.32 -3.47
N ARG A 48 -1.13 14.03 -2.58
CA ARG A 48 -1.29 15.49 -2.44
C ARG A 48 -0.79 16.25 -3.67
N ASP A 49 0.29 15.79 -4.30
CA ASP A 49 0.86 16.44 -5.48
C ASP A 49 0.04 16.19 -6.77
N ASN A 50 -0.50 14.99 -6.97
CA ASN A 50 -1.08 14.55 -8.25
C ASN A 50 -2.43 13.80 -8.11
N GLY A 51 -3.02 13.75 -6.93
CA GLY A 51 -4.21 12.96 -6.64
C GLY A 51 -4.00 11.46 -6.86
N LEU A 52 -5.06 10.77 -7.29
CA LEU A 52 -5.05 9.35 -7.65
C LEU A 52 -3.93 8.99 -8.66
N LYS A 53 -3.68 9.85 -9.65
CA LYS A 53 -2.63 9.65 -10.67
C LYS A 53 -1.22 9.62 -10.09
N GLY A 54 -1.02 10.17 -8.89
CA GLY A 54 0.24 10.09 -8.15
C GLY A 54 0.49 8.72 -7.53
N LEU A 55 -0.57 8.00 -7.15
CA LEU A 55 -0.48 6.67 -6.55
C LEU A 55 -0.28 5.56 -7.59
N GLU A 56 -0.61 5.86 -8.85
CA GLU A 56 -0.36 5.01 -10.00
C GLU A 56 1.14 4.78 -10.19
N ASP A 57 1.53 3.51 -10.36
CA ASP A 57 2.93 3.19 -10.59
C ASP A 57 3.31 3.53 -12.03
N ARG A 58 3.93 4.70 -12.23
CA ARG A 58 4.45 5.14 -13.53
C ARG A 58 5.68 4.36 -14.02
N ARG A 59 6.05 3.25 -13.37
CA ARG A 59 7.00 2.31 -13.98
C ARG A 59 6.32 1.77 -15.22
N GLY A 60 6.71 2.30 -16.38
CA GLY A 60 6.05 2.11 -17.66
C GLY A 60 5.56 0.68 -17.84
N THR A 61 4.31 0.56 -18.29
CA THR A 61 3.63 -0.66 -18.77
C THR A 61 4.51 -1.90 -18.65
N PRO A 62 4.29 -2.78 -17.66
CA PRO A 62 4.94 -4.07 -17.69
C PRO A 62 4.54 -4.75 -19.00
N ARG A 63 5.54 -5.16 -19.80
CA ARG A 63 5.31 -6.19 -20.81
C ARG A 63 4.60 -7.34 -20.11
N LYS A 64 3.50 -7.83 -20.70
CA LYS A 64 2.66 -8.93 -20.21
C LYS A 64 3.48 -9.97 -19.44
N THR A 65 3.44 -9.94 -18.12
CA THR A 65 3.79 -11.09 -17.29
C THR A 65 2.76 -11.16 -16.18
N ASP A 66 1.81 -12.03 -16.46
CA ASP A 66 0.85 -12.62 -15.53
C ASP A 66 1.61 -13.15 -14.30
N ASN A 67 1.30 -12.63 -13.10
CA ASN A 67 1.25 -13.45 -11.90
C ASN A 67 0.50 -12.69 -10.78
N THR A 68 -0.82 -12.80 -10.86
CA THR A 68 -1.72 -12.57 -9.74
C THR A 68 -1.43 -13.61 -8.66
N PHE A 69 -1.05 -13.20 -7.45
CA PHE A 69 -1.44 -13.97 -6.29
C PHE A 69 -1.61 -13.08 -5.06
N GLU A 70 -2.86 -12.95 -4.65
CA GLU A 70 -3.29 -12.41 -3.37
C GLU A 70 -2.65 -13.17 -2.22
N LYS A 71 -2.14 -12.45 -1.22
CA LYS A 71 -2.14 -12.91 0.17
C LYS A 71 -2.07 -11.68 1.08
N LEU A 72 -3.25 -11.17 1.44
CA LEU A 72 -3.40 -10.51 2.74
C LEU A 72 -3.03 -11.53 3.83
N PRO A 73 -2.29 -11.17 4.89
CA PRO A 73 -2.02 -12.08 5.98
C PRO A 73 -3.34 -12.46 6.65
N LYS A 74 -3.64 -13.77 6.63
CA LYS A 74 -4.65 -14.37 7.49
C LYS A 74 -4.19 -14.15 8.94
N ARG A 75 -5.05 -13.57 9.77
CA ARG A 75 -4.91 -13.65 11.23
C ARG A 75 -4.86 -15.12 11.60
N GLU A 76 -3.70 -15.60 12.05
CA GLU A 76 -3.61 -16.83 12.83
C GLU A 76 -3.19 -16.43 14.24
N ASN A 77 -4.16 -16.53 15.15
CA ASN A 77 -3.93 -16.55 16.59
C ASN A 77 -2.95 -17.68 16.94
N THR A 78 -1.86 -17.37 17.62
CA THR A 78 -1.36 -18.23 18.71
C THR A 78 -0.93 -17.38 19.90
N LYS A 79 -1.69 -17.56 20.96
CA LYS A 79 -1.46 -17.21 22.35
C LYS A 79 -0.30 -18.10 22.87
N THR A 80 0.66 -17.54 23.60
CA THR A 80 1.27 -18.05 24.86
C THR A 80 2.49 -17.17 25.19
#